data_AF-A0A3M1HVY9-F1
#
_entry.id   AF-A0A3M1HVY9-F1
#
_cell.length_a   1.000
_cell.length_b   1.000
_cell.length_c   1.000
_cell.angle_alpha   90.00
_cell.angle_beta   90.00
_cell.angle_gamma   90.00
#
_symmetry.space_group_name_H-M   'P 1'
#
loop_
_entity.id
_entity.type
_entity.pdbx_description
1 polymer ?
#
loop_
_entity_poly.entity_id
_entity_poly.type
_entity_poly.pdbx_seq_one_letter_code
_entity_poly.pdbx_strand_id
1 'polypeptide(L)'
;MFQIYKSGQAKTLRLLIAFLIQAFIIYGSYQLYLWLNFTDDRGNPLWVAQQIGYSEGLEMEITPRLLISIGFFVFASLANFFFNNSQRFSEFLIDVQSELTKVSWASREEVVKSTVVVLFVTLVLMIYIAIVDQCFSWMIKSILG
;
A
#
# COMPACT_ATOMS: atom_id res chain seq x y z
N MET A 1 -2.30 30.87 -18.56
CA MET A 1 -3.63 30.27 -18.82
C MET A 1 -3.45 28.75 -18.85
N PHE A 2 -3.63 28.08 -17.71
CA PHE A 2 -3.45 26.62 -17.62
C PHE A 2 -4.64 25.92 -18.27
N GLN A 3 -4.47 25.48 -19.51
CA GLN A 3 -5.48 24.68 -20.20
C GLN A 3 -5.32 23.22 -19.78
N ILE A 4 -6.35 22.67 -19.13
CA ILE A 4 -6.38 21.26 -18.72
C ILE A 4 -6.62 20.41 -19.97
N TYR A 5 -5.65 19.57 -20.32
CA TYR A 5 -5.75 18.65 -21.46
C TYR A 5 -6.83 17.58 -21.21
N LYS A 6 -7.83 17.53 -22.12
CA LYS A 6 -9.01 16.64 -22.10
C LYS A 6 -9.69 16.56 -20.72
N SER A 7 -10.26 17.68 -20.28
CA SER A 7 -10.91 17.90 -18.98
C SER A 7 -12.22 17.12 -18.73
N GLY A 8 -12.45 15.99 -19.42
CA GLY A 8 -13.65 15.16 -19.32
C GLY A 8 -13.39 13.68 -18.99
N GLN A 9 -12.22 13.14 -19.38
CA GLN A 9 -11.91 11.71 -19.30
C GLN A 9 -10.89 11.41 -18.18
N ALA A 10 -10.96 10.24 -17.56
CA ALA A 10 -10.08 9.77 -16.48
C ALA A 10 -10.02 10.63 -15.20
N LYS A 11 -11.03 11.48 -14.93
CA LYS A 11 -11.06 12.33 -13.73
C LYS A 11 -10.91 11.53 -12.42
N THR A 12 -11.75 10.50 -12.26
CA THR A 12 -11.76 9.66 -11.06
C THR A 12 -10.44 8.93 -10.89
N LEU A 13 -9.87 8.40 -11.97
CA LEU A 13 -8.61 7.67 -11.95
C LEU A 13 -7.43 8.58 -11.61
N ARG A 14 -7.36 9.77 -12.23
CA ARG A 14 -6.33 10.77 -11.93
C ARG A 14 -6.39 11.24 -10.47
N LEU A 15 -7.59 11.51 -9.95
CA LEU A 15 -7.78 11.92 -8.57
C LEU A 15 -7.42 10.78 -7.59
N LEU A 16 -7.84 9.56 -7.89
CA LEU A 16 -7.53 8.38 -7.08
C LEU A 16 -6.03 8.13 -7.03
N ILE A 17 -5.34 8.17 -8.16
CA ILE A 17 -3.88 7.97 -8.22
C ILE A 17 -3.15 9.10 -7.49
N ALA A 18 -3.55 10.36 -7.68
CA ALA A 18 -2.97 11.47 -6.95
C ALA A 18 -3.14 11.30 -5.44
N PHE A 19 -4.30 10.83 -4.99
CA PHE A 19 -4.58 10.53 -3.58
C PHE A 19 -3.74 9.36 -3.06
N LEU A 20 -3.63 8.26 -3.81
CA LEU A 20 -2.80 7.11 -3.43
C LEU A 20 -1.32 7.48 -3.33
N ILE A 21 -0.79 8.22 -4.30
CA ILE A 21 0.60 8.69 -4.27
C ILE A 21 0.80 9.62 -3.07
N GLN A 22 -0.16 10.52 -2.79
CA GLN A 22 -0.07 11.40 -1.64
C GLN A 22 -0.10 10.63 -0.31
N ALA A 23 -0.94 9.61 -0.18
CA ALA A 23 -0.98 8.74 0.99
C ALA A 23 0.34 7.97 1.16
N PHE A 24 0.92 7.49 0.06
CA PHE A 24 2.23 6.85 0.06
C PHE A 24 3.36 7.80 0.48
N ILE A 25 3.32 9.06 0.02
CA ILE A 25 4.28 10.11 0.43
C ILE A 25 4.14 10.42 1.93
N ILE A 26 2.92 10.51 2.45
CA ILE A 26 2.67 10.72 3.89
C ILE A 26 3.28 9.56 4.69
N TYR A 27 2.97 8.33 4.29
CA TYR A 27 3.51 7.14 4.94
C TYR A 27 5.04 7.07 4.84
N GLY A 28 5.60 7.35 3.66
CA GLY A 28 7.04 7.40 3.43
C GLY A 28 7.73 8.47 4.27
N SER A 29 7.12 9.65 4.42
CA SER A 29 7.63 10.72 5.29
C SER A 29 7.60 10.33 6.77
N TYR A 30 6.54 9.64 7.20
CA TYR A 30 6.43 9.12 8.56
C TYR A 30 7.48 8.04 8.84
N GLN A 31 7.67 7.09 7.92
CA GLN A 31 8.70 6.06 8.03
C GLN A 31 10.11 6.67 8.00
N LEU A 32 10.33 7.68 7.17
CA LEU A 32 11.57 8.44 7.14
C LEU A 32 11.83 9.12 8.48
N TYR A 33 10.83 9.78 9.08
CA TYR A 33 10.94 10.37 10.42
C TYR A 33 11.35 9.33 11.46
N LEU A 34 10.73 8.15 11.45
CA LEU A 34 11.10 7.05 12.35
C LEU A 34 12.53 6.57 12.11
N TRP A 35 12.94 6.43 10.85
CA TRP A 35 14.29 6.01 10.47
C TRP A 35 15.32 7.05 10.93
N LEU A 36 15.05 8.34 10.83
CA LEU A 36 16.00 9.38 11.26
C LEU A 36 16.26 9.42 12.78
N ASN A 37 15.58 8.59 13.59
CA ASN A 37 15.87 8.38 15.01
C ASN A 37 17.02 7.38 15.28
N PHE A 38 17.65 6.80 14.25
CA PHE A 38 18.73 5.84 14.48
C PHE A 38 19.86 6.45 15.32
N THR A 39 20.26 5.67 16.31
CA THR A 39 21.36 5.94 17.24
C THR A 39 22.55 5.09 16.77
N ASP A 40 23.78 5.59 16.89
CA ASP A 40 24.98 4.83 16.53
C ASP A 40 25.11 3.55 17.39
N ASP A 41 25.92 2.57 16.97
CA ASP A 41 26.15 1.30 17.70
C ASP A 41 26.61 1.50 19.15
N ARG A 42 27.11 2.70 19.46
CA ARG A 42 27.58 3.14 20.79
C ARG A 42 26.49 3.79 21.65
N GLY A 43 25.25 3.89 21.18
CA GLY A 43 24.14 4.51 21.90
C GLY A 43 24.13 6.04 21.88
N ASN A 44 24.98 6.68 21.06
CA ASN A 44 24.99 8.13 20.91
C ASN A 44 24.00 8.57 19.82
N PRO A 45 23.13 9.57 20.11
CA PRO A 45 22.21 10.09 19.11
C PRO A 45 23.02 10.73 17.98
N LEU A 46 22.71 10.37 16.73
CA LEU A 46 23.30 11.04 15.57
C LEU A 46 22.94 12.54 15.58
N TRP A 47 23.72 13.37 14.89
CA TRP A 47 23.41 14.80 14.68
C TRP A 47 21.96 15.07 14.22
N VAL A 48 21.33 14.08 13.57
CA VAL A 48 19.94 14.10 13.11
C VAL A 48 18.93 13.94 14.25
N ALA A 49 19.29 13.22 15.31
CA ALA A 49 18.49 12.99 16.50
C ALA A 49 18.78 14.01 17.61
N GLN A 50 19.83 14.83 17.48
CA GLN A 50 20.20 15.84 18.46
C GLN A 50 19.22 17.01 18.45
N GLN A 51 18.74 17.39 19.63
CA GLN A 51 17.83 18.53 19.80
C GLN A 51 18.58 19.86 19.57
N ILE A 52 18.02 20.76 18.74
CA ILE A 52 18.64 22.05 18.41
C ILE A 52 18.00 23.22 19.18
N GLY A 53 16.74 23.11 19.61
CA GLY A 53 16.11 24.16 20.44
C GLY A 53 14.65 23.87 20.81
N TYR A 54 14.11 24.71 21.70
CA TYR A 54 12.70 24.74 22.11
C TYR A 54 12.02 25.93 21.43
N SER A 55 10.80 25.73 20.92
CA SER A 55 9.93 26.82 20.48
C SER A 55 8.87 27.03 21.55
N GLU A 56 8.81 28.23 22.15
CA GLU A 56 7.93 28.51 23.30
C GLU A 56 6.42 28.51 22.98
N GLY A 57 6.02 28.24 21.74
CA GLY A 57 4.61 28.19 21.32
C GLY A 57 4.12 26.85 20.77
N LEU A 58 5.00 25.85 20.66
CA LEU A 58 4.70 24.54 20.08
C LEU A 58 5.49 23.52 20.89
N GLU A 59 4.83 22.57 21.56
CA GLU A 59 5.45 21.49 22.36
C GLU A 59 6.29 20.50 21.49
N MET A 60 6.71 20.91 20.30
CA MET A 60 7.56 20.15 19.40
C MET A 60 9.01 20.57 19.59
N GLU A 61 9.85 19.63 20.02
CA GLU A 61 11.31 19.79 19.98
C GLU A 61 11.75 20.00 18.53
N ILE A 62 12.46 21.09 18.25
CA ILE A 62 13.01 21.32 16.91
C ILE A 62 14.23 20.41 16.74
N THR A 63 13.95 19.17 16.35
CA THR A 63 14.97 18.19 15.99
C THR A 63 15.19 18.26 14.47
N PRO A 64 16.43 18.22 13.95
CA PRO A 64 16.71 18.24 12.51
C PRO A 64 16.06 17.07 11.76
N ARG A 65 15.78 15.95 12.45
CA ARG A 65 14.85 14.89 12.01
C ARG A 65 13.54 15.41 11.43
N LEU A 66 12.86 16.30 12.14
CA LEU A 66 11.55 16.84 11.75
C LEU A 66 11.68 17.79 10.54
N LEU A 67 12.74 18.59 10.49
CA LEU A 67 13.00 19.47 9.34
C LEU A 67 13.26 18.70 8.04
N ILE A 68 14.05 17.61 8.10
CA ILE A 68 14.32 16.77 6.93
C ILE A 68 13.04 16.07 6.47
N SER A 69 12.24 15.53 7.39
CA SER A 69 10.96 14.88 7.07
C SER A 69 9.94 15.84 6.45
N ILE A 70 9.77 17.04 7.02
CA ILE A 70 8.90 18.08 6.45
C ILE A 70 9.42 18.53 5.08
N GLY A 71 10.73 18.76 4.95
CA GLY A 71 11.34 19.13 3.68
C GLY A 71 11.10 18.09 2.58
N PHE A 72 11.31 16.81 2.90
CA PHE A 72 11.03 15.70 2.00
C PHE A 72 9.54 15.63 1.64
N PHE A 73 8.64 15.80 2.62
CA PHE A 73 7.20 15.79 2.40
C PHE A 73 6.75 16.88 1.42
N VAL A 74 7.18 18.12 1.65
CA VAL A 74 6.83 19.27 0.79
C VAL A 74 7.40 19.08 -0.62
N PHE A 75 8.67 18.69 -0.72
CA PHE A 75 9.33 18.44 -1.99
C PHE A 75 8.63 17.33 -2.80
N ALA A 76 8.34 16.20 -2.16
CA ALA A 76 7.66 15.07 -2.79
C ALA A 76 6.21 15.40 -3.18
N SER A 77 5.49 16.15 -2.35
CA SER A 77 4.12 16.59 -2.65
C SER A 77 4.07 17.53 -3.85
N LEU A 78 5.02 18.46 -3.97
CA LEU A 78 5.17 19.31 -5.16
C LEU A 78 5.52 18.47 -6.40
N ALA A 79 6.47 17.55 -6.28
CA ALA A 79 6.85 16.66 -7.38
C ALA A 79 5.64 15.84 -7.89
N ASN A 80 4.78 15.34 -6.99
CA ASN A 80 3.54 14.64 -7.34
C ASN A 80 2.60 15.52 -8.19
N PHE A 81 2.43 16.80 -7.80
CA PHE A 81 1.62 17.74 -8.58
C PHE A 81 2.17 17.97 -9.99
N PHE A 82 3.49 18.15 -10.12
CA PHE A 82 4.14 18.30 -11.43
C PHE A 82 4.00 17.04 -12.28
N PHE A 83 4.16 15.86 -11.68
CA PHE A 83 4.11 14.59 -12.39
C PHE A 83 2.70 14.27 -12.92
N ASN A 84 1.66 14.50 -12.11
CA ASN A 84 0.27 14.31 -12.53
C ASN A 84 -0.13 15.24 -13.69
N ASN A 85 0.48 16.44 -13.75
CA ASN A 85 0.25 17.41 -14.83
C ASN A 85 1.01 17.09 -16.14
N SER A 86 1.80 16.02 -16.19
CA SER A 86 2.50 15.63 -17.42
C SER A 86 1.54 15.05 -18.47
N GLN A 87 1.68 15.49 -19.73
CA GLN A 87 0.82 15.05 -20.83
C GLN A 87 0.87 13.53 -21.05
N ARG A 88 2.07 12.94 -21.06
CA ARG A 88 2.25 11.49 -21.30
C ARG A 88 1.56 10.64 -20.23
N PHE A 89 1.65 11.06 -18.97
CA PHE A 89 1.01 10.35 -17.86
C PHE A 89 -0.51 10.46 -17.94
N SER A 90 -1.00 11.65 -18.27
CA SER A 90 -2.43 11.89 -18.48
C SER A 90 -3.04 11.09 -19.63
N GLU A 91 -2.30 10.87 -20.73
CA GLU A 91 -2.70 10.04 -21.87
C GLU A 91 -2.71 8.55 -21.48
N PHE A 92 -1.63 8.07 -20.84
CA PHE A 92 -1.56 6.70 -20.32
C PHE A 92 -2.75 6.34 -19.41
N LEU A 93 -3.13 7.24 -18.49
CA LEU A 93 -4.28 7.01 -17.61
C LEU A 93 -5.61 6.97 -18.36
N ILE A 94 -5.77 7.73 -19.45
CA ILE A 94 -6.96 7.65 -20.31
C ILE A 94 -7.01 6.28 -20.98
N ASP A 95 -5.89 5.82 -21.53
CA ASP A 95 -5.80 4.53 -22.23
C ASP A 95 -6.10 3.37 -21.27
N VAL A 96 -5.51 3.38 -20.06
CA VAL A 96 -5.79 2.40 -19.01
C VAL A 96 -7.27 2.41 -18.62
N GLN A 97 -7.89 3.59 -18.45
CA GLN A 97 -9.32 3.64 -18.15
C GLN A 97 -10.14 3.00 -19.28
N SER A 98 -9.79 3.29 -20.54
CA SER A 98 -10.48 2.71 -21.70
C SER A 98 -10.34 1.19 -21.75
N GLU A 99 -9.18 0.66 -21.39
CA GLU A 99 -8.93 -0.78 -21.35
C GLU A 99 -9.67 -1.45 -20.19
N LEU A 100 -9.69 -0.82 -19.01
CA LEU A 100 -10.45 -1.30 -17.85
C LEU A 100 -11.95 -1.38 -18.11
N THR A 101 -12.51 -0.49 -18.95
CA THR A 101 -13.93 -0.56 -19.33
C THR A 101 -14.26 -1.72 -20.27
N LYS A 102 -13.26 -2.34 -20.90
CA LYS A 102 -13.45 -3.54 -21.73
C LYS A 102 -13.45 -4.83 -20.90
N VAL A 103 -12.97 -4.78 -19.65
CA VAL A 103 -12.94 -5.94 -18.77
C VAL A 103 -14.37 -6.25 -18.29
N SER A 104 -14.91 -7.38 -18.74
CA SER A 104 -16.20 -7.89 -18.27
C SER A 104 -16.03 -8.53 -16.89
N TRP A 105 -16.28 -7.76 -15.83
CA TRP A 105 -16.31 -8.30 -14.47
C TRP A 105 -17.50 -9.25 -14.30
N ALA A 106 -17.24 -10.43 -13.77
CA ALA A 106 -18.29 -11.42 -13.47
C ALA A 106 -19.34 -10.82 -12.54
N SER A 107 -20.60 -11.21 -12.73
CA SER A 107 -21.69 -10.75 -11.86
C SER A 107 -21.48 -11.26 -10.43
N ARG A 108 -21.98 -10.52 -9.43
CA ARG A 108 -21.87 -10.94 -8.01
C ARG A 108 -22.39 -12.36 -7.79
N GLU A 109 -23.46 -12.74 -8.49
CA GLU A 109 -24.03 -14.09 -8.42
C GLU A 109 -23.08 -15.16 -8.97
N GLU A 110 -22.40 -14.88 -10.07
CA GLU A 110 -21.44 -15.81 -10.68
C GLU A 110 -20.20 -16.01 -9.80
N VAL A 111 -19.72 -14.95 -9.16
CA VAL A 111 -18.62 -15.01 -8.18
C VAL A 111 -19.03 -15.85 -6.97
N VAL A 112 -20.25 -15.69 -6.46
CA VAL A 112 -20.75 -16.50 -5.33
C VAL A 112 -20.92 -17.96 -5.75
N LYS A 113 -21.51 -18.23 -6.92
CA LYS A 113 -21.69 -19.60 -7.43
C LYS A 113 -20.36 -20.32 -7.60
N SER A 114 -19.35 -19.66 -8.19
CA SER A 114 -18.02 -20.26 -8.36
C SER A 114 -17.31 -20.50 -7.02
N THR A 115 -17.43 -19.58 -6.06
CA THR A 115 -16.85 -19.75 -4.72
C THR A 115 -17.51 -20.89 -3.93
N VAL A 116 -18.84 -21.04 -4.03
CA VAL A 116 -19.57 -22.13 -3.36
C VAL A 116 -19.12 -23.50 -3.88
N VAL A 117 -18.90 -23.63 -5.20
CA VAL A 117 -18.35 -24.87 -5.77
C VAL A 117 -16.97 -25.17 -5.21
N VAL A 118 -16.09 -24.17 -5.14
CA VAL A 118 -14.75 -24.34 -4.55
C VAL A 118 -14.85 -24.78 -3.09
N LEU A 119 -15.70 -24.13 -2.28
CA LEU A 119 -15.92 -24.50 -0.88
C LEU A 119 -16.44 -25.93 -0.71
N PHE A 120 -17.32 -26.38 -1.61
CA PHE A 120 -17.82 -27.74 -1.57
C PHE A 120 -16.72 -28.76 -1.89
N VAL A 121 -15.94 -28.52 -2.95
CA VAL A 121 -14.83 -29.40 -3.35
C VAL A 121 -13.76 -29.48 -2.26
N THR A 122 -13.40 -28.34 -1.64
CA THR A 122 -12.41 -28.34 -0.55
C THR A 122 -12.93 -29.03 0.71
N LEU A 123 -14.23 -28.93 1.02
CA LEU A 123 -14.84 -29.66 2.13
C LEU A 123 -14.81 -31.17 1.91
N VAL A 124 -15.16 -31.64 0.70
CA VAL A 124 -15.07 -33.07 0.35
C VAL A 124 -13.63 -33.57 0.46
N LEU A 125 -12.67 -32.79 -0.04
CA LEU A 125 -11.25 -33.11 0.07
C LEU A 125 -10.78 -33.19 1.53
N MET A 126 -11.23 -32.26 2.38
CA MET A 126 -10.93 -32.24 3.82
C MET A 126 -11.41 -33.53 4.49
N ILE A 127 -12.64 -33.97 4.21
CA ILE A 127 -13.18 -35.21 4.76
C ILE A 127 -12.37 -36.42 4.26
N TYR A 128 -12.04 -36.45 2.96
CA TYR A 128 -11.25 -37.54 2.39
C TYR A 128 -9.87 -37.66 3.07
N ILE A 129 -9.14 -36.54 3.19
CA ILE A 129 -7.84 -36.52 3.85
C ILE A 129 -7.98 -36.95 5.32
N ALA A 130 -8.98 -36.45 6.04
CA ALA A 130 -9.21 -36.83 7.45
C ALA A 130 -9.45 -38.34 7.62
N ILE A 131 -10.19 -38.98 6.70
CA ILE A 131 -10.39 -40.43 6.73
C ILE A 131 -9.07 -41.17 6.48
N VAL A 132 -8.31 -40.73 5.48
CA VAL A 132 -7.01 -41.33 5.14
C VAL A 132 -6.06 -41.20 6.33
N ASP A 133 -5.91 -40.02 6.91
CA ASP A 133 -5.05 -39.77 8.07
C ASP A 133 -5.45 -40.62 9.28
N GLN A 134 -6.75 -40.78 9.53
CA GLN A 134 -7.24 -41.63 10.61
C GLN A 134 -6.94 -43.11 10.36
N CYS A 135 -7.10 -43.58 9.12
CA CYS A 135 -6.78 -44.94 8.70
C CYS A 135 -5.28 -45.25 8.86
N PHE A 136 -4.41 -44.36 8.35
CA PHE A 136 -2.97 -44.47 8.51
C PHE A 136 -2.55 -44.44 9.99
N SER A 137 -3.13 -43.54 10.78
CA SER A 137 -2.85 -43.45 12.22
C SER A 137 -3.23 -44.74 12.96
N TRP A 138 -4.36 -45.36 12.61
CA TRP A 138 -4.78 -46.64 13.20
C TRP A 138 -3.86 -47.80 12.77
N MET A 139 -3.49 -47.86 11.49
CA MET A 139 -2.56 -48.87 10.96
C MET A 139 -1.20 -48.78 11.64
N ILE A 140 -0.62 -47.57 11.75
CA ILE A 140 0.69 -47.35 12.39
C ILE A 140 0.62 -47.74 13.88
N LYS A 141 -0.43 -47.35 14.60
CA LYS A 141 -0.62 -47.73 16.02
C LYS A 141 -0.72 -49.24 16.21
N SER A 142 -1.29 -49.96 15.25
CA SER A 142 -1.40 -51.43 15.30
C SER A 142 -0.07 -52.13 14.98
N ILE A 143 0.88 -51.45 14.35
CA ILE A 143 2.22 -51.98 14.02
C ILE A 143 3.24 -51.63 15.12
N LEU A 144 3.15 -50.43 15.70
CA LEU A 144 4.07 -49.95 16.75
C LEU A 144 3.61 -50.30 18.18
N GLY A 145 2.40 -50.84 18.33
CA GLY A 145 1.83 -51.36 19.58
C GLY A 145 1.96 -52.88 19.66
#